data_AF-A0A921KZD2-F1
#
_entry.id   AF-A0A921KZD2-F1
#
_cell.length_a   1.000
_cell.length_b   1.000
_cell.length_c   1.000
_cell.angle_alpha   90.00
_cell.angle_beta   90.00
_cell.angle_gamma   90.00
#
_symmetry.space_group_name_H-M   'P 1'
#
loop_
_entity.id
_entity.type
_entity.pdbx_description
1 polymer ?
#
loop_
_entity_poly.entity_id
_entity_poly.type
_entity_poly.pdbx_seq_one_letter_code
_entity_poly.pdbx_strand_id
1 'polypeptide(L)'
;MESIGGDKLEDFRNGDEGTFRYYYDLYYNALCLFGLRMLRDEEVAEDIVQDVYVNLWKARETIESTLHLKMYLYQSMRHRCLNYIRVKKLEEDYREEYALLESEEGFGDAVVEEEVHRVVMEEIDSLPHEQRRVILLHLEGKNNIEIAEVMKVSVNTVKTHKARARQQLKAKLQNLFVMIFILGL
;
A
#
# COMPACT_ATOMS: atom_id res chain seq x y z
N MET A 1 -3.69 -23.15 -12.17
CA MET A 1 -2.27 -23.09 -12.58
C MET A 1 -2.24 -22.26 -13.86
N GLU A 2 -2.12 -20.94 -13.71
CA GLU A 2 -1.94 -20.00 -14.81
C GLU A 2 -0.94 -18.94 -14.34
N SER A 3 0.15 -18.83 -15.10
CA SER A 3 1.28 -17.94 -14.90
C SER A 3 0.91 -16.52 -15.33
N ILE A 4 0.12 -15.80 -14.52
CA ILE A 4 -0.26 -14.41 -14.83
C ILE A 4 0.83 -13.40 -14.36
N GLY A 5 1.75 -13.84 -13.49
CA GLY A 5 2.81 -12.97 -12.94
C GLY A 5 4.17 -13.02 -13.68
N GLY A 6 4.45 -14.09 -14.43
CA GLY A 6 5.75 -14.27 -15.10
C GLY A 6 5.93 -13.35 -16.32
N ASP A 7 4.88 -13.23 -17.12
CA ASP A 7 4.85 -12.46 -18.37
C ASP A 7 5.11 -10.96 -18.12
N LYS A 8 4.39 -10.38 -17.15
CA LYS A 8 4.52 -8.95 -16.80
C LYS A 8 5.89 -8.57 -16.26
N LEU A 9 6.55 -9.47 -15.53
CA LEU A 9 7.89 -9.19 -15.00
C LEU A 9 8.92 -9.22 -16.12
N GLU A 10 8.80 -10.18 -17.04
CA GLU A 10 9.70 -10.28 -18.20
C GLU A 10 9.58 -9.04 -19.10
N ASP A 11 8.35 -8.63 -19.42
CA ASP A 11 8.07 -7.39 -20.15
C ASP A 11 8.67 -6.15 -19.47
N PHE A 12 8.49 -6.05 -18.14
CA PHE A 12 9.08 -4.96 -17.37
C PHE A 12 10.61 -4.94 -17.47
N ARG A 13 11.27 -6.10 -17.34
CA ARG A 13 12.74 -6.22 -17.48
C ARG A 13 13.20 -5.83 -18.89
N ASN A 14 12.40 -6.15 -19.90
CA ASN A 14 12.65 -5.79 -21.30
C ASN A 14 12.38 -4.30 -21.59
N GLY A 15 11.90 -3.52 -20.62
CA GLY A 15 11.69 -2.09 -20.76
C GLY A 15 10.33 -1.71 -21.33
N ASP A 16 9.30 -2.54 -21.14
CA ASP A 16 7.94 -2.15 -21.45
C ASP A 16 7.41 -1.10 -20.45
N GLU A 17 7.00 0.06 -20.97
CA GLU A 17 6.51 1.17 -20.15
C GLU A 17 5.13 0.88 -19.54
N GLY A 18 4.32 0.03 -20.17
CA GLY A 18 2.99 -0.34 -19.68
C GLY A 18 3.04 -1.13 -18.39
N THR A 19 3.92 -2.12 -18.33
CA THR A 19 4.20 -2.93 -17.14
C THR A 19 4.91 -2.14 -16.05
N PHE A 20 5.78 -1.20 -16.41
CA PHE A 20 6.31 -0.23 -15.43
C PHE A 20 5.20 0.62 -14.82
N ARG A 21 4.31 1.20 -15.63
CA ARG A 21 3.16 1.97 -15.12
C ARG A 21 2.26 1.10 -14.23
N TYR A 22 2.05 -0.16 -14.60
CA TYR A 22 1.32 -1.10 -13.75
C TYR A 22 1.94 -1.24 -12.36
N TYR A 23 3.26 -1.45 -12.26
CA TYR A 23 3.93 -1.53 -10.95
C TYR A 23 4.01 -0.17 -10.25
N TYR A 24 4.02 0.93 -10.98
CA TYR A 24 3.90 2.28 -10.43
C TYR A 24 2.55 2.44 -9.73
N ASP A 25 1.45 2.31 -10.47
CA ASP A 25 0.09 2.49 -9.97
C ASP A 25 -0.22 1.53 -8.81
N LEU A 26 0.34 0.31 -8.86
CA LEU A 26 0.13 -0.72 -7.86
C LEU A 26 0.81 -0.45 -6.51
N TYR A 27 1.93 0.29 -6.46
CA TYR A 27 2.72 0.49 -5.23
C TYR A 27 2.90 1.96 -4.83
N TYR A 28 2.59 2.92 -5.69
CA TYR A 28 2.82 4.34 -5.45
C TYR A 28 2.23 4.84 -4.13
N ASN A 29 0.93 4.63 -3.91
CA ASN A 29 0.25 5.10 -2.70
C ASN A 29 0.82 4.45 -1.43
N ALA A 30 1.15 3.16 -1.48
CA ALA A 30 1.72 2.45 -0.34
C ALA A 30 3.12 2.97 0.01
N LEU A 31 3.95 3.28 -1.00
CA LEU A 31 5.27 3.88 -0.78
C LEU A 31 5.16 5.32 -0.26
N CYS A 32 4.21 6.11 -0.74
CA CYS A 32 3.95 7.46 -0.23
C CYS A 32 3.55 7.41 1.25
N LEU A 33 2.62 6.53 1.62
CA LEU A 33 2.22 6.32 3.02
C LEU A 33 3.40 5.84 3.88
N PHE A 34 4.16 4.88 3.39
CA PHE A 34 5.37 4.39 4.06
C PHE A 34 6.38 5.53 4.32
N GLY A 35 6.65 6.36 3.31
CA GLY A 35 7.50 7.54 3.42
C GLY A 35 6.96 8.59 4.39
N LEU A 36 5.67 8.91 4.27
CA LEU A 36 4.99 9.88 5.11
C LEU A 36 5.08 9.54 6.60
N ARG A 37 4.94 8.25 6.95
CA ARG A 37 5.12 7.80 8.35
C ARG A 37 6.53 8.04 8.87
N MET A 38 7.55 7.91 8.02
CA MET A 38 8.96 8.12 8.40
C MET A 38 9.34 9.61 8.44
N LEU A 39 8.82 10.40 7.51
CA LEU A 39 9.27 11.77 7.25
C LEU A 39 8.37 12.84 7.86
N ARG A 40 7.08 12.53 8.04
CA ARG A 40 6.00 13.47 8.40
C ARG A 40 5.93 14.68 7.45
N ASP A 41 6.31 14.45 6.19
CA ASP A 41 6.38 15.46 5.13
C ASP A 41 5.97 14.78 3.83
N GLU A 42 4.80 15.17 3.32
CA GLU A 42 4.16 14.55 2.15
C GLU A 42 4.91 14.87 0.86
N GLU A 43 5.26 16.14 0.63
CA GLU A 43 5.98 16.57 -0.57
C GLU A 43 7.32 15.85 -0.70
N VAL A 44 8.06 15.76 0.41
CA VAL A 44 9.36 15.05 0.43
C VAL A 44 9.17 13.55 0.21
N ALA A 45 8.11 12.94 0.76
CA ALA A 45 7.82 11.53 0.53
C ALA A 45 7.53 11.26 -0.95
N GLU A 46 6.70 12.06 -1.60
CA GLU A 46 6.39 11.93 -3.03
C GLU A 46 7.63 12.11 -3.91
N ASP A 47 8.47 13.10 -3.63
CA ASP A 47 9.73 13.32 -4.34
C ASP A 47 10.67 12.11 -4.22
N ILE A 48 10.79 11.53 -3.03
CA ILE A 48 11.61 10.32 -2.83
C ILE A 48 11.01 9.13 -3.59
N VAL A 49 9.69 8.99 -3.64
CA VAL A 49 9.04 7.91 -4.41
C VAL A 49 9.39 8.02 -5.90
N GLN A 50 9.35 9.22 -6.48
CA GLN A 50 9.77 9.42 -7.88
C GLN A 50 11.21 8.93 -8.10
N ASP A 51 12.12 9.30 -7.21
CA ASP A 51 13.51 8.86 -7.21
C ASP A 51 13.66 7.34 -7.10
N VAL A 52 12.87 6.69 -6.24
CA VAL A 52 12.83 5.23 -6.11
C VAL A 52 12.46 4.57 -7.44
N TYR A 53 11.42 5.07 -8.11
CA TYR A 53 10.97 4.52 -9.40
C TYR A 53 11.95 4.78 -10.54
N VAL A 54 12.62 5.93 -10.58
CA VAL A 54 13.70 6.20 -11.54
C VAL A 54 14.82 5.18 -11.40
N ASN A 55 15.18 4.81 -10.16
CA ASN A 55 16.22 3.81 -9.93
C ASN A 55 15.74 2.39 -10.20
N LEU A 56 14.47 2.08 -9.89
CA LEU A 56 13.86 0.81 -10.27
C LEU A 56 13.93 0.63 -11.80
N TRP A 57 13.60 1.67 -12.58
CA TRP A 57 13.67 1.60 -14.04
C TRP A 57 15.10 1.34 -14.55
N LYS A 58 16.11 1.99 -13.95
CA LYS A 58 17.53 1.77 -14.28
C LYS A 58 18.00 0.36 -13.91
N ALA A 59 17.52 -0.17 -12.79
CA ALA A 59 17.88 -1.49 -12.26
C ALA A 59 16.96 -2.62 -12.75
N ARG A 60 16.00 -2.35 -13.64
CA ARG A 60 14.92 -3.29 -14.01
C ARG A 60 15.45 -4.67 -14.41
N GLU A 61 16.55 -4.74 -15.16
CA GLU A 61 17.14 -6.01 -15.64
C GLU A 61 17.62 -6.93 -14.50
N THR A 62 17.97 -6.36 -13.34
CA THR A 62 18.44 -7.08 -12.14
C THR A 62 17.31 -7.63 -11.28
N ILE A 63 16.06 -7.30 -11.59
CA ILE A 63 14.90 -7.73 -10.81
C ILE A 63 14.53 -9.16 -11.19
N GLU A 64 14.73 -10.09 -10.26
CA GLU A 64 14.60 -11.54 -10.51
C GLU A 64 13.19 -12.08 -10.27
N SER A 65 12.37 -11.37 -9.47
CA SER A 65 11.02 -11.78 -9.14
C SER A 65 10.16 -10.57 -8.73
N THR A 66 8.84 -10.75 -8.70
CA THR A 66 7.92 -9.73 -8.15
C THR A 66 8.16 -9.47 -6.67
N LEU A 67 8.60 -10.47 -5.91
CA LEU A 67 9.02 -10.30 -4.52
C LEU A 67 10.29 -9.42 -4.43
N HIS A 68 11.28 -9.67 -5.28
CA HIS A 68 12.48 -8.84 -5.37
C HIS A 68 12.11 -7.40 -5.74
N LEU A 69 11.24 -7.17 -6.73
CA LEU A 69 10.74 -5.83 -7.08
C LEU A 69 10.16 -5.11 -5.87
N LYS A 70 9.26 -5.77 -5.14
CA LYS A 70 8.64 -5.21 -3.95
C LYS A 70 9.68 -4.87 -2.87
N MET A 71 10.56 -5.81 -2.55
CA MET A 71 11.60 -5.56 -1.55
C MET A 71 12.54 -4.45 -1.96
N TYR A 72 12.88 -4.36 -3.24
CA TYR A 72 13.66 -3.26 -3.81
C TYR A 72 12.98 -1.91 -3.58
N LEU A 73 11.68 -1.80 -3.88
CA LEU A 73 10.91 -0.58 -3.68
C LEU A 73 10.95 -0.11 -2.21
N TYR A 74 10.57 -0.96 -1.26
CA TYR A 74 10.54 -0.58 0.15
C TYR A 74 11.93 -0.33 0.74
N GLN A 75 12.95 -1.12 0.36
CA GLN A 75 14.32 -0.89 0.82
C GLN A 75 14.90 0.42 0.27
N SER A 76 14.67 0.71 -1.02
CA SER A 76 15.12 1.95 -1.65
C SER A 76 14.43 3.16 -1.00
N MET A 77 13.12 3.06 -0.75
CA MET A 77 12.34 4.07 -0.02
C MET A 77 12.91 4.32 1.37
N ARG A 78 13.04 3.26 2.19
CA ARG A 78 13.60 3.35 3.55
C ARG A 78 14.98 3.97 3.56
N HIS A 79 15.89 3.51 2.68
CA HIS A 79 17.25 4.02 2.61
C HIS A 79 17.27 5.52 2.31
N ARG A 80 16.45 5.98 1.38
CA ARG A 80 16.36 7.40 1.01
C ARG A 80 15.73 8.25 2.10
N CYS A 81 14.66 7.77 2.74
CA CYS A 81 14.08 8.43 3.91
C CYS A 81 15.11 8.58 5.02
N LEU A 82 15.83 7.51 5.36
CA LEU A 82 16.89 7.54 6.39
C LEU A 82 18.02 8.51 6.01
N ASN A 83 18.43 8.55 4.75
CA ASN A 83 19.44 9.51 4.30
C ASN A 83 18.96 10.95 4.39
N TYR A 84 17.73 11.24 3.95
CA TYR A 84 17.11 12.57 4.11
C TYR A 84 17.06 12.97 5.58
N ILE A 85 16.59 12.06 6.45
CA ILE A 85 16.54 12.28 7.89
C ILE A 85 17.93 12.56 8.45
N ARG A 86 18.97 11.80 8.07
CA ARG A 86 20.35 12.01 8.54
C ARG A 86 20.91 13.37 8.13
N VAL A 87 20.64 13.81 6.91
CA VAL A 87 21.07 15.13 6.41
C VAL A 87 20.34 16.24 7.16
N LYS A 88 19.01 16.11 7.37
CA LYS A 88 18.19 17.07 8.13
C LYS A 88 18.54 17.09 9.62
N LYS A 89 18.90 15.96 10.21
CA LYS A 89 19.29 15.81 11.63
C LYS A 89 20.73 16.22 11.96
N LEU A 90 21.53 16.65 10.99
CA LEU A 90 22.72 17.42 11.33
C LEU A 90 22.35 18.72 12.07
N GLU A 91 21.05 19.08 12.12
CA GLU A 91 20.52 20.31 12.72
C GLU A 91 19.70 20.11 14.03
N GLU A 92 19.15 18.92 14.37
CA GLU A 92 18.35 18.72 15.63
C GLU A 92 18.40 17.31 16.27
N ASP A 93 18.31 17.28 17.61
CA ASP A 93 18.63 16.19 18.56
C ASP A 93 17.50 15.14 18.77
N TYR A 94 17.03 14.49 17.70
CA TYR A 94 15.93 13.50 17.75
C TYR A 94 16.42 12.06 17.53
N ARG A 95 17.17 11.51 18.48
CA ARG A 95 17.83 10.19 18.36
C ARG A 95 16.94 8.98 18.69
N GLU A 96 15.96 9.14 19.58
CA GLU A 96 15.23 7.98 20.16
C GLU A 96 14.04 7.49 19.31
N GLU A 97 13.25 8.39 18.71
CA GLU A 97 12.04 8.03 17.94
C GLU A 97 12.36 7.23 16.66
N TYR A 98 13.61 7.26 16.20
CA TYR A 98 14.04 6.65 14.92
C TYR A 98 14.85 5.38 15.07
N ALA A 99 15.27 5.01 16.28
CA ALA A 99 16.01 3.78 16.51
C ALA A 99 15.17 2.54 16.15
N LEU A 100 13.84 2.61 16.31
CA LEU A 100 12.92 1.55 15.91
C LEU A 100 12.82 1.40 14.37
N LEU A 101 12.80 2.54 13.64
CA LEU A 101 12.75 2.58 12.17
C LEU A 101 14.06 2.09 11.51
N GLU A 102 15.18 2.18 12.23
CA GLU A 102 16.47 1.62 11.81
C GLU A 102 16.61 0.10 12.06
N SER A 103 15.72 -0.51 12.84
CA SER A 103 15.75 -1.97 13.05
C SER A 103 15.21 -2.75 11.83
N GLU A 104 15.79 -3.91 11.53
CA GLU A 104 15.31 -4.80 10.46
C GLU A 104 13.94 -5.40 10.79
N GLU A 105 13.67 -5.70 12.06
CA GLU A 105 12.39 -6.22 12.53
C GLU A 105 11.28 -5.18 12.34
N GLY A 106 11.48 -3.95 12.81
CA GLY A 106 10.52 -2.85 12.60
C GLY A 106 10.30 -2.49 11.14
N PHE A 107 11.30 -2.67 10.28
CA PHE A 107 11.12 -2.52 8.83
C PHE A 107 10.22 -3.61 8.24
N GLY A 108 10.46 -4.88 8.62
CA GLY A 108 9.63 -5.99 8.19
C GLY A 108 8.16 -5.78 8.53
N ASP A 109 7.88 -5.41 9.78
CA ASP A 109 6.52 -5.15 10.26
C ASP A 109 5.85 -3.98 9.52
N ALA A 110 6.57 -2.87 9.32
CA ALA A 110 6.05 -1.72 8.60
C ALA A 110 5.74 -2.05 7.12
N VAL A 111 6.58 -2.86 6.46
CA VAL A 111 6.31 -3.33 5.09
C VAL A 111 5.07 -4.24 5.08
N VAL A 112 4.94 -5.15 6.04
CA VAL A 112 3.76 -6.02 6.15
C VAL A 112 2.50 -5.19 6.35
N GLU A 113 2.54 -4.19 7.22
CA GLU A 113 1.40 -3.32 7.50
C GLU A 113 0.93 -2.55 6.24
N GLU A 114 1.86 -1.95 5.50
CA GLU A 114 1.52 -1.24 4.26
C GLU A 114 1.01 -2.19 3.16
N GLU A 115 1.57 -3.40 3.08
CA GLU A 115 1.08 -4.41 2.14
C GLU A 115 -0.33 -4.90 2.48
N VAL A 116 -0.63 -5.09 3.77
CA VAL A 116 -1.98 -5.42 4.24
C VAL A 116 -2.94 -4.30 3.85
N HIS A 117 -2.59 -3.04 4.13
CA HIS A 117 -3.42 -1.90 3.81
C HIS A 117 -3.68 -1.80 2.29
N ARG A 118 -2.63 -1.90 1.48
CA ARG A 118 -2.68 -1.87 0.02
C ARG A 118 -3.61 -2.94 -0.56
N VAL A 119 -3.46 -4.19 -0.13
CA VAL A 119 -4.29 -5.31 -0.59
C VAL A 119 -5.76 -5.12 -0.17
N VAL A 120 -6.00 -4.66 1.07
CA VAL A 120 -7.37 -4.39 1.53
C VAL A 120 -8.02 -3.30 0.69
N MET A 121 -7.30 -2.22 0.38
CA MET A 121 -7.83 -1.13 -0.42
C MET A 121 -8.10 -1.54 -1.87
N GLU A 122 -7.20 -2.32 -2.49
CA GLU A 122 -7.41 -2.89 -3.83
C GLU A 122 -8.71 -3.70 -3.89
N GLU A 123 -8.99 -4.49 -2.85
CA GLU A 123 -10.23 -5.26 -2.79
C GLU A 123 -11.47 -4.40 -2.55
N ILE A 124 -11.34 -3.31 -1.79
CA ILE A 124 -12.41 -2.31 -1.65
C ILE A 124 -12.69 -1.63 -2.99
N ASP A 125 -11.66 -1.29 -3.76
CA ASP A 125 -11.79 -0.63 -5.05
C ASP A 125 -12.46 -1.50 -6.11
N SER A 126 -12.28 -2.81 -6.01
CA SER A 126 -12.93 -3.82 -6.85
C SER A 126 -14.44 -3.98 -6.60
N LEU A 127 -14.97 -3.43 -5.50
CA LEU A 127 -16.39 -3.53 -5.18
C LEU A 127 -17.26 -2.72 -6.18
N PRO A 128 -18.52 -3.12 -6.40
CA PRO A 128 -19.47 -2.30 -7.13
C PRO A 128 -19.59 -0.90 -6.51
N HIS A 129 -19.72 0.13 -7.35
CA HIS A 129 -19.66 1.55 -6.97
C HIS A 129 -20.41 1.89 -5.66
N GLU A 130 -21.68 1.52 -5.55
CA GLU A 130 -22.49 1.81 -4.35
C GLU A 130 -22.01 1.08 -3.10
N GLN A 131 -21.48 -0.14 -3.25
CA GLN A 131 -20.94 -0.90 -2.13
C GLN A 131 -19.62 -0.31 -1.65
N ARG A 132 -18.71 0.02 -2.58
CA ARG A 132 -17.46 0.73 -2.30
C ARG A 132 -17.73 2.02 -1.54
N ARG A 133 -18.65 2.84 -2.06
CA ARG A 133 -19.01 4.14 -1.47
C ARG A 133 -19.53 4.00 -0.03
N VAL A 134 -20.35 2.99 0.25
CA VAL A 134 -20.81 2.68 1.62
C VAL A 134 -19.66 2.27 2.55
N ILE A 135 -18.69 1.50 2.05
CA ILE A 135 -17.52 1.08 2.84
C ILE A 135 -16.60 2.27 3.13
N LEU A 136 -16.30 3.10 2.13
CA LEU A 136 -15.45 4.29 2.32
C LEU A 136 -16.05 5.28 3.32
N LEU A 137 -17.34 5.62 3.18
CA LEU A 137 -18.03 6.49 4.15
C LEU A 137 -18.05 5.89 5.56
N HIS A 138 -18.08 4.57 5.68
CA HIS A 138 -17.98 3.91 6.98
C HIS A 138 -16.58 4.00 7.59
N LEU A 139 -15.52 3.91 6.77
CA LEU A 139 -14.14 4.10 7.19
C LEU A 139 -13.87 5.56 7.61
N GLU A 140 -14.57 6.53 6.99
CA GLU A 140 -14.62 7.93 7.45
C GLU A 140 -15.38 8.12 8.78
N GLY A 141 -15.85 7.05 9.42
CA GLY A 141 -16.53 7.09 10.72
C GLY A 141 -18.04 7.34 10.66
N LYS A 142 -18.64 7.45 9.46
CA LYS A 142 -20.09 7.68 9.34
C LYS A 142 -20.90 6.45 9.74
N ASN A 143 -22.01 6.70 10.43
CA ASN A 143 -22.99 5.69 10.80
C ASN A 143 -24.00 5.43 9.66
N ASN A 144 -24.82 4.37 9.78
CA ASN A 144 -25.71 3.98 8.68
C ASN A 144 -26.79 5.01 8.33
N ILE A 145 -27.19 5.87 9.28
CA ILE A 145 -28.17 6.94 9.06
C ILE A 145 -27.51 8.05 8.24
N GLU A 146 -26.33 8.51 8.67
CA GLU A 146 -25.55 9.53 7.96
C GLU A 146 -25.18 9.08 6.54
N ILE A 147 -24.80 7.81 6.36
CA ILE A 147 -24.52 7.25 5.03
C ILE A 147 -25.79 7.26 4.16
N ALA A 148 -26.94 6.89 4.72
CA ALA A 148 -28.21 6.88 4.00
C ALA A 148 -28.59 8.29 3.52
N GLU A 149 -28.36 9.30 4.36
CA GLU A 149 -28.57 10.72 4.03
C GLU A 149 -27.62 11.19 2.92
N VAL A 150 -26.31 10.93 3.05
CA VAL A 150 -25.29 11.30 2.05
C VAL A 150 -25.57 10.64 0.69
N MET A 151 -26.01 9.39 0.71
CA MET A 151 -26.28 8.62 -0.51
C MET A 151 -27.70 8.81 -1.05
N LYS A 152 -28.59 9.47 -0.29
CA LYS A 152 -30.02 9.65 -0.62
C LYS A 152 -30.75 8.31 -0.85
N VAL A 153 -30.50 7.33 0.02
CA VAL A 153 -31.13 6.01 0.00
C VAL A 153 -31.71 5.65 1.38
N SER A 154 -32.41 4.52 1.49
CA SER A 154 -32.89 4.06 2.81
C SER A 154 -31.75 3.47 3.65
N VAL A 155 -31.87 3.54 4.98
CA VAL A 155 -30.94 2.87 5.91
C VAL A 155 -30.88 1.35 5.64
N ASN A 156 -31.99 0.75 5.19
CA ASN A 156 -32.01 -0.66 4.81
C ASN A 156 -31.16 -0.93 3.57
N THR A 157 -31.20 -0.04 2.58
CA THR A 157 -30.35 -0.10 1.38
C THR A 157 -28.86 -0.06 1.77
N VAL A 158 -28.47 0.82 2.69
CA VAL A 158 -27.10 0.88 3.23
C VAL A 158 -26.70 -0.43 3.90
N LYS A 159 -27.57 -1.01 4.74
CA LYS A 159 -27.32 -2.30 5.40
C LYS A 159 -27.13 -3.43 4.37
N THR A 160 -27.94 -3.47 3.31
CA THR A 160 -27.81 -4.44 2.22
C THR A 160 -26.47 -4.27 1.49
N HIS A 161 -26.07 -3.05 1.14
CA HIS A 161 -24.77 -2.80 0.51
C HIS A 161 -23.61 -3.20 1.42
N LYS A 162 -23.65 -2.88 2.73
CA LYS A 162 -22.65 -3.34 3.71
C LYS A 162 -22.55 -4.86 3.77
N ALA A 163 -23.68 -5.56 3.83
CA ALA A 163 -23.69 -7.02 3.91
C ALA A 163 -23.06 -7.65 2.66
N ARG A 164 -23.41 -7.16 1.46
CA ARG A 164 -22.85 -7.63 0.18
C ARG A 164 -21.36 -7.32 0.03
N ALA A 165 -20.94 -6.13 0.46
CA ALA A 165 -19.53 -5.74 0.47
C ALA A 165 -18.72 -6.68 1.37
N ARG A 166 -19.18 -6.90 2.61
CA ARG A 166 -18.53 -7.79 3.59
C ARG A 166 -18.41 -9.22 3.07
N GLN A 167 -19.45 -9.75 2.42
CA GLN A 167 -19.41 -11.09 1.86
C GLN A 167 -18.32 -11.22 0.78
N GLN A 168 -18.22 -10.24 -0.12
CA GLN A 168 -17.20 -10.23 -1.18
C GLN A 168 -15.79 -10.05 -0.62
N LEU A 169 -15.59 -9.06 0.24
CA LEU A 169 -14.29 -8.80 0.88
C LEU A 169 -13.83 -10.02 1.69
N LYS A 170 -14.73 -10.69 2.43
CA LYS A 170 -14.39 -11.91 3.18
C LYS A 170 -13.92 -13.03 2.27
N ALA A 171 -14.56 -13.22 1.11
CA ALA A 171 -14.16 -14.27 0.18
C ALA A 171 -12.77 -14.01 -0.42
N LYS A 172 -12.47 -12.74 -0.74
CA LYS A 172 -11.21 -12.36 -1.38
C LYS A 172 -10.04 -12.24 -0.40
N LEU A 173 -10.30 -11.76 0.82
CA LEU A 173 -9.31 -11.59 1.88
C LEU A 173 -9.20 -12.81 2.81
N GLN A 174 -9.82 -13.94 2.47
CA GLN A 174 -9.83 -15.14 3.33
C GLN A 174 -8.42 -15.61 3.69
N ASN A 175 -7.51 -15.63 2.71
CA ASN A 175 -6.12 -16.04 2.94
C ASN A 175 -5.38 -15.06 3.87
N LEU A 176 -5.69 -13.77 3.78
CA LEU A 176 -5.12 -12.74 4.64
C LEU A 176 -5.56 -12.93 6.09
N PHE A 177 -6.85 -13.18 6.33
CA PHE A 177 -7.35 -13.49 7.67
C PHE A 177 -6.73 -14.75 8.27
N VAL A 178 -6.49 -15.78 7.45
CA VAL A 178 -5.81 -17.01 7.90
C VAL A 178 -4.35 -16.71 8.26
N MET A 179 -3.64 -15.89 7.49
CA MET A 179 -2.28 -15.47 7.82
C MET A 179 -2.23 -14.67 9.12
N ILE A 180 -3.10 -13.67 9.29
CA ILE A 180 -3.18 -12.87 10.51
C ILE A 180 -3.39 -13.79 11.73
N PHE A 181 -4.34 -14.73 11.63
CA PHE A 181 -4.61 -15.70 12.68
C PHE A 181 -3.41 -16.61 13.01
N ILE A 182 -2.64 -17.04 12.00
CA ILE A 182 -1.45 -17.88 12.21
C ILE A 182 -0.28 -17.10 12.81
N LEU A 183 -0.09 -15.85 12.36
CA LEU A 183 1.00 -14.98 12.81
C LEU A 183 0.71 -14.31 14.16
N GLY A 184 -0.54 -14.35 14.62
CA GLY A 184 -0.96 -13.71 15.88
C GLY A 184 -0.99 -12.18 15.80
N LEU A 185 -1.10 -11.64 14.59
CA LEU A 185 -1.32 -10.22 14.31
C LEU A 185 -2.78 -9.81 14.60
#